data_AF-A0A942M227-F1
#
_entry.id   AF-A0A942M227-F1
#
_cell.length_a   1.000
_cell.length_b   1.000
_cell.length_c   1.000
_cell.angle_alpha   90.00
_cell.angle_beta   90.00
_cell.angle_gamma   90.00
#
_symmetry.space_group_name_H-M   'P 1'
#
loop_
_entity.id
_entity.type
_entity.pdbx_description
1 polymer ?
#
loop_
_entity_poly.entity_id
_entity_poly.type
_entity_poly.pdbx_seq_one_letter_code
_entity_poly.pdbx_strand_id
1 'polypeptide(L)'
;MTNKEKFKNKYRIASARAQWWNYGWNGAYFITICTQNRVHYFGEVNNGKMVLSNLGVIAYHFWNEIPNHCPFVELGNFIVMPNHIHGILILDKPGDDGLGDDGSLSKNLR
;
A
#
# COMPACT_ATOMS: atom_id res chain seq x y z
N MET A 1 -13.33 31.50 -23.36
CA MET A 1 -13.46 30.78 -22.08
C MET A 1 -12.48 29.62 -22.10
N THR A 2 -11.34 29.74 -21.40
CA THR A 2 -10.35 28.66 -21.27
C THR A 2 -11.00 27.54 -20.47
N ASN A 3 -11.25 26.40 -21.10
CA ASN A 3 -11.82 25.23 -20.43
C ASN A 3 -10.81 24.75 -19.36
N LYS A 4 -11.09 25.05 -18.08
CA LYS A 4 -10.22 24.82 -16.92
C LYS A 4 -9.90 23.33 -16.68
N GLU A 5 -10.54 22.43 -17.40
CA GLU A 5 -10.40 20.98 -17.21
C GLU A 5 -9.22 20.36 -17.97
N LYS A 6 -8.61 21.07 -18.92
CA LYS A 6 -7.52 20.54 -19.76
C LYS A 6 -6.16 21.09 -19.31
N PHE A 7 -5.28 20.23 -18.81
CA PHE A 7 -3.86 20.56 -18.64
C PHE A 7 -3.10 20.19 -19.92
N LYS A 8 -2.41 21.17 -20.55
CA LYS A 8 -1.71 20.98 -21.85
C LYS A 8 -2.59 20.37 -22.96
N ASN A 9 -3.85 20.79 -23.07
CA ASN A 9 -4.81 20.29 -24.06
C ASN A 9 -5.11 18.77 -23.99
N LYS A 10 -4.78 18.10 -22.87
CA LYS A 10 -5.10 16.69 -22.63
C LYS A 10 -6.08 16.56 -21.46
N TYR A 11 -7.03 15.63 -21.57
CA TYR A 11 -7.83 15.21 -20.43
C TYR A 11 -6.90 14.55 -19.41
N ARG A 12 -6.89 15.07 -18.18
CA ARG A 12 -6.12 14.47 -17.10
C ARG A 12 -7.02 13.51 -16.36
N ILE A 13 -6.67 12.22 -16.34
CA ILE A 13 -7.31 11.29 -15.43
C ILE A 13 -6.94 11.75 -14.02
N ALA A 14 -7.93 12.10 -13.21
CA ALA A 14 -7.70 12.46 -11.82
C ALA A 14 -7.08 11.28 -11.08
N SER A 15 -6.30 11.55 -10.04
CA SER A 15 -5.72 10.49 -9.22
C SER A 15 -6.83 9.64 -8.61
N ALA A 16 -6.67 8.31 -8.63
CA ALA A 16 -7.54 7.39 -7.90
C ALA A 16 -7.32 7.47 -6.37
N ARG A 17 -6.29 8.20 -5.90
CA ARG A 17 -6.05 8.41 -4.46
C ARG A 17 -7.13 9.30 -3.86
N ALA A 18 -7.65 8.90 -2.71
CA ALA A 18 -8.53 9.73 -1.91
C ALA A 18 -7.79 11.01 -1.50
N GLN A 19 -8.29 12.16 -1.92
CA GLN A 19 -7.61 13.46 -1.73
C GLN A 19 -7.67 13.95 -0.28
N TRP A 20 -8.62 13.42 0.50
CA TRP A 20 -8.85 13.76 1.91
C TRP A 20 -8.17 12.79 2.88
N TRP A 21 -7.43 11.80 2.39
CA TRP A 21 -6.80 10.77 3.22
C TRP A 21 -5.28 10.84 3.13
N ASN A 22 -4.62 11.01 4.28
CA ASN A 22 -3.18 10.81 4.36
C ASN A 22 -2.90 9.31 4.53
N TYR A 23 -2.33 8.68 3.51
CA TYR A 23 -1.97 7.25 3.53
C TYR A 23 -0.81 6.91 4.47
N GLY A 24 -0.24 7.91 5.17
CA GLY A 24 0.69 7.71 6.26
C GLY A 24 0.03 7.64 7.64
N TRP A 25 -1.26 7.93 7.78
CA TRP A 25 -1.97 7.80 9.06
C TRP A 25 -2.07 6.34 9.52
N ASN A 26 -2.35 6.17 10.80
CA ASN A 26 -2.67 4.86 11.34
C ASN A 26 -3.91 4.27 10.67
N GLY A 27 -3.88 2.95 10.46
CA GLY A 27 -4.94 2.25 9.76
C GLY A 27 -4.48 0.98 9.05
N ALA A 28 -5.45 0.17 8.62
CA ALA A 28 -5.22 -1.05 7.85
C ALA A 28 -5.31 -0.77 6.35
N TYR A 29 -4.28 -1.15 5.60
CA TYR A 29 -4.18 -0.92 4.16
C TYR A 29 -4.06 -2.25 3.42
N PHE A 30 -4.98 -2.50 2.48
CA PHE A 30 -4.84 -3.59 1.53
C PHE A 30 -3.88 -3.20 0.41
N ILE A 31 -2.80 -3.95 0.27
CA ILE A 31 -1.73 -3.72 -0.70
C ILE A 31 -1.71 -4.86 -1.70
N THR A 32 -1.52 -4.50 -2.98
CA THR A 32 -1.23 -5.45 -4.05
C THR A 32 0.05 -5.03 -4.76
N ILE A 33 1.03 -5.93 -4.82
CA ILE A 33 2.29 -5.72 -5.55
C ILE A 33 2.30 -6.71 -6.72
N CYS A 34 2.25 -6.20 -7.95
CA CYS A 34 2.28 -7.03 -9.16
C CYS A 34 3.68 -7.05 -9.77
N THR A 35 4.09 -8.19 -10.33
CA THR A 35 5.26 -8.26 -11.20
C THR A 35 4.99 -7.51 -12.51
N GLN A 36 6.07 -7.04 -13.14
CA GLN A 36 5.98 -6.43 -14.47
C GLN A 36 5.34 -7.40 -15.45
N ASN A 37 4.35 -6.91 -16.21
CA ASN A 37 3.57 -7.68 -17.18
C ASN A 37 2.90 -8.94 -16.60
N ARG A 38 2.76 -9.03 -15.27
CA ARG A 38 2.20 -10.20 -14.57
C ARG A 38 2.94 -11.51 -14.86
N VAL A 39 4.26 -11.44 -15.11
CA VAL A 39 5.09 -12.64 -15.29
C VAL A 39 5.18 -13.43 -13.98
N HIS A 40 5.11 -14.75 -14.07
CA HIS A 40 5.06 -15.68 -12.94
C HIS A 40 6.44 -15.88 -12.28
N TYR A 41 7.04 -14.81 -11.77
CA TYR A 41 8.36 -14.90 -11.13
C TYR A 41 8.33 -15.57 -9.76
N PHE A 42 7.21 -15.53 -9.04
CA PHE A 42 7.10 -16.03 -7.67
C PHE A 42 6.75 -17.52 -7.58
N GLY A 43 6.48 -18.17 -8.71
CA GLY A 43 6.18 -19.60 -8.75
C GLY A 43 4.94 -19.90 -9.56
N GLU A 44 4.23 -20.95 -9.20
CA GLU A 44 3.06 -21.44 -9.91
C GLU A 44 2.03 -22.05 -8.95
N VAL A 45 0.82 -22.30 -9.44
CA VAL A 45 -0.21 -23.03 -8.69
C VAL A 45 -0.32 -24.43 -9.27
N ASN A 46 -0.08 -25.45 -8.44
CA ASN A 46 -0.28 -26.84 -8.80
C ASN A 46 -1.34 -27.45 -7.88
N ASN A 47 -2.39 -28.05 -8.44
CA ASN A 47 -3.53 -28.63 -7.71
C ASN A 47 -4.12 -27.68 -6.64
N GLY A 48 -4.27 -26.40 -6.98
CA GLY A 48 -4.83 -25.38 -6.08
C GLY A 48 -3.88 -24.91 -4.96
N LYS A 49 -2.63 -25.37 -4.95
CA LYS A 49 -1.62 -24.98 -3.96
C LYS A 49 -0.52 -24.16 -4.62
N MET A 50 -0.10 -23.10 -3.94
CA MET A 50 1.06 -22.31 -4.35
C MET A 50 2.34 -23.12 -4.17
N VAL A 51 3.12 -23.23 -5.25
CA VAL A 51 4.49 -23.74 -5.26
C VAL A 51 5.40 -22.55 -5.52
N LEU A 52 6.12 -22.10 -4.49
CA LEU A 52 6.99 -20.93 -4.60
C LEU A 52 8.25 -21.25 -5.40
N SER A 53 8.64 -20.32 -6.27
CA SER A 53 10.00 -20.28 -6.84
C SER A 53 10.99 -19.73 -5.79
N ASN A 54 12.28 -19.74 -6.11
CA ASN A 54 13.30 -19.08 -5.27
C ASN A 54 12.98 -17.59 -5.03
N LEU A 55 12.50 -16.88 -6.06
CA LEU A 55 12.08 -15.48 -5.90
C LEU A 55 10.79 -15.36 -5.08
N GLY A 56 9.88 -16.31 -5.19
CA GLY A 56 8.67 -16.37 -4.35
C GLY A 56 9.00 -16.58 -2.87
N VAL A 57 9.96 -17.44 -2.57
CA VAL A 57 10.49 -17.66 -1.20
C VAL A 57 11.09 -16.37 -0.67
N ILE A 58 11.93 -15.69 -1.46
CA ILE A 58 12.53 -14.40 -1.08
C ILE A 58 11.44 -13.34 -0.84
N ALA A 59 10.43 -13.25 -1.71
CA ALA A 59 9.33 -12.33 -1.56
C ALA A 59 8.51 -12.59 -0.27
N TYR A 60 8.25 -13.86 0.03
CA TYR A 60 7.61 -14.27 1.29
C TYR A 60 8.45 -13.85 2.50
N HIS A 61 9.77 -14.10 2.49
CA HIS A 61 10.65 -13.71 3.59
C HIS A 61 10.66 -12.20 3.79
N PHE A 62 10.89 -11.40 2.74
CA PHE A 62 10.93 -9.95 2.89
C PHE A 62 9.59 -9.35 3.30
N TRP A 63 8.45 -9.95 2.93
CA TRP A 63 7.17 -9.53 3.47
C TRP A 63 7.11 -9.71 4.99
N ASN A 64 7.58 -10.86 5.51
CA ASN A 64 7.63 -11.11 6.95
C ASN A 64 8.66 -10.24 7.69
N GLU A 65 9.69 -9.75 7.01
CA GLU A 65 10.71 -8.86 7.60
C GLU A 65 10.24 -7.40 7.72
N ILE A 66 9.09 -7.03 7.14
CA ILE A 66 8.59 -5.64 7.18
C ILE A 66 8.54 -5.07 8.62
N PRO A 67 8.03 -5.77 9.64
CA PRO A 67 8.03 -5.25 11.02
C PRO A 67 9.42 -5.00 11.58
N ASN A 68 10.43 -5.77 11.16
CA ASN A 68 11.82 -5.58 11.59
C ASN A 68 12.43 -4.30 11.00
N HIS A 69 12.04 -3.95 9.77
CA HIS A 69 12.48 -2.71 9.11
C HIS A 69 11.64 -1.48 9.48
N CYS A 70 10.35 -1.70 9.76
CA CYS A 70 9.37 -0.68 10.11
C CYS A 70 8.60 -1.10 11.37
N PRO A 71 9.11 -0.80 12.58
CA PRO A 71 8.55 -1.30 13.84
C PRO A 71 7.11 -0.86 14.16
N PHE A 72 6.61 0.18 13.47
CA PHE A 72 5.23 0.66 13.58
C PHE A 72 4.28 -0.05 12.60
N VAL A 73 4.74 -1.09 11.90
CA VAL A 73 3.95 -1.84 10.93
C VAL A 73 3.71 -3.24 11.44
N GLU A 74 2.44 -3.60 11.57
CA GLU A 74 2.01 -4.97 11.81
C GLU A 74 1.53 -5.61 10.51
N LEU A 75 1.70 -6.94 10.42
CA LEU A 75 1.26 -7.72 9.27
C LEU A 75 -0.12 -8.31 9.54
N GLY A 76 -1.08 -8.00 8.68
CA GLY A 76 -2.32 -8.77 8.56
C GLY A 76 -2.15 -9.97 7.64
N ASN A 77 -3.26 -10.56 7.20
CA ASN A 77 -3.24 -11.66 6.24
C ASN A 77 -2.57 -11.23 4.92
N PHE A 78 -1.74 -12.12 4.38
CA PHE A 78 -1.13 -11.96 3.07
C PHE A 78 -0.98 -13.29 2.35
N ILE A 79 -0.79 -13.23 1.03
CA ILE A 79 -0.52 -14.37 0.18
C ILE A 79 0.40 -13.97 -0.97
N VAL A 80 1.41 -14.80 -1.24
CA VAL A 80 2.23 -14.72 -2.45
C VAL A 80 1.59 -15.60 -3.51
N MET A 81 1.21 -15.00 -4.62
CA MET A 81 0.67 -15.64 -5.82
C MET A 81 1.74 -15.62 -6.92
N PRO A 82 1.58 -16.35 -8.04
CA PRO A 82 2.66 -16.55 -9.02
C PRO A 82 3.28 -15.24 -9.55
N ASN A 83 2.48 -14.20 -9.69
CA ASN A 83 2.87 -12.92 -10.29
C ASN A 83 2.47 -11.69 -9.45
N HIS A 84 2.00 -11.88 -8.23
CA HIS A 84 1.64 -10.78 -7.35
C HIS A 84 1.63 -11.19 -5.88
N ILE A 85 1.63 -10.21 -5.01
CA ILE A 85 1.42 -10.38 -3.57
C ILE A 85 0.19 -9.57 -3.20
N HIS A 86 -0.71 -10.16 -2.43
CA HIS A 86 -1.79 -9.46 -1.75
C HIS A 86 -1.51 -9.50 -0.26
N GLY A 87 -1.71 -8.40 0.45
CA GLY A 87 -1.62 -8.42 1.89
C GLY A 87 -2.15 -7.16 2.56
N ILE A 88 -2.31 -7.25 3.88
CA ILE A 88 -2.74 -6.15 4.72
C ILE A 88 -1.54 -5.69 5.53
N LEU A 89 -1.24 -4.39 5.47
CA LEU A 89 -0.29 -3.73 6.37
C LEU A 89 -1.08 -2.83 7.31
N ILE A 90 -0.83 -2.94 8.61
CA ILE A 90 -1.47 -2.13 9.65
C ILE A 90 -0.42 -1.15 10.15
N LEU A 91 -0.68 0.14 9.97
CA LEU A 91 0.17 1.20 10.52
C LEU A 91 -0.33 1.54 11.92
N ASP A 92 0.56 1.40 12.90
CA ASP A 92 0.34 1.75 14.32
C ASP A 92 1.52 2.55 14.86
N LYS A 93 1.54 3.85 14.52
CA LYS A 93 2.52 4.80 15.04
C LYS A 93 2.05 5.35 16.39
N PRO A 94 2.86 5.23 17.45
CA PRO A 94 2.51 5.81 18.74
C PRO A 94 2.42 7.34 18.64
N GLY A 95 1.33 7.92 19.14
CA GLY A 95 1.09 9.36 19.13
C GLY A 95 0.43 9.92 17.86
N ASP A 96 0.07 9.07 16.91
CA ASP A 96 -0.83 9.40 15.79
C ASP A 96 -2.23 8.84 16.14
N ASP A 97 -3.08 9.68 16.73
CA ASP A 97 -4.44 9.30 17.15
C ASP A 97 -5.43 9.18 15.97
N GLY A 98 -4.94 9.34 14.73
CA GLY A 98 -5.76 9.26 13.52
C GLY A 98 -6.80 10.39 13.42
N LEU A 99 -6.81 11.31 14.38
CA LEU A 99 -7.50 12.58 14.28
C LEU A 99 -6.59 13.44 13.43
N GLY A 100 -6.81 13.41 12.11
CA GLY A 100 -6.13 14.31 11.20
C GLY A 100 -6.16 15.71 11.80
N ASP A 101 -4.99 16.34 11.94
CA ASP A 101 -4.82 17.74 12.34
C ASP A 101 -5.75 18.59 11.47
N ASP A 102 -6.98 18.78 11.95
CA ASP A 102 -7.81 19.86 11.51
C ASP A 102 -7.07 21.07 12.07
N GLY A 103 -6.50 21.91 11.22
CA GLY A 103 -5.72 23.06 11.66
C GLY A 103 -6.53 24.13 12.43
N SER A 104 -7.52 23.72 13.23
CA SER A 104 -8.39 24.51 14.09
C SER A 104 -7.84 24.68 15.51
N LEU A 105 -6.95 23.81 16.00
CA LEU A 105 -6.48 23.87 17.40
C LEU A 105 -5.19 24.67 17.63
N SER A 106 -4.47 25.11 16.59
CA SER A 106 -3.22 25.88 16.75
C SER A 106 -3.40 27.41 16.88
N LYS A 107 -4.62 27.95 16.91
CA LYS A 107 -4.85 29.41 16.93
C LYS A 107 -5.05 30.06 18.31
N ASN A 108 -5.10 29.32 19.42
CA ASN A 108 -5.46 29.91 20.72
C ASN A 108 -4.41 29.77 21.84
N LEU A 109 -3.14 29.57 21.53
CA LEU A 109 -2.05 29.61 22.52
C LEU A 109 -0.81 30.32 21.97
N ARG A 110 -0.91 31.64 21.71
CA ARG A 110 0.17 32.63 21.85
C ARG A 110 -0.42 33.99 22.16
#